data_AF-Q4S4B4-F1
#
_entry.id   AF-Q4S4B4-F1
#
_cell.length_a   1.000
_cell.length_b   1.000
_cell.length_c   1.000
_cell.angle_alpha   90.00
_cell.angle_beta   90.00
_cell.angle_gamma   90.00
#
_symmetry.space_group_name_H-M   'P 1'
#
loop_
_entity.id
_entity.type
_entity.pdbx_description
1 polymer ?
#
loop_
_entity_poly.entity_id
_entity_poly.type
_entity_poly.pdbx_seq_one_letter_code
_entity_poly.pdbx_strand_id
1 'polypeptide(L)'
;LPPQAAPAIYHEQQRRELCALHALNNVFQDGTAFSRDTLQEISQRWERRSLGPRPGSTHARVCACVCVCVCVCVCVCVCVCVSTEADGLFISFLFSRLSPSTMVTPHKKSMLGNGNYDVNVIMAALQTRGFEAVWWDKRRDVGCIQLSNVTGFILNVPSNMRWGPFRLPLKRQHWIGVREVGGLYYNLDSKLRSPQPVGTADELRKFLRQQLRGKNCELLLVVSEEVEAQQSWRTD
;
A
#
# COMPACT_ATOMS: atom_id res chain seq x y z
N LEU A 1 -2.09 28.03 -32.99
CA LEU A 1 -1.75 27.66 -31.59
C LEU A 1 -0.42 26.93 -31.62
N PRO A 2 0.59 27.33 -30.85
CA PRO A 2 1.78 26.50 -30.69
C PRO A 2 1.33 25.13 -30.11
N PRO A 3 1.99 24.02 -30.49
CA PRO A 3 1.69 22.73 -29.88
C PRO A 3 1.85 22.89 -28.36
N GLN A 4 0.79 22.61 -27.60
CA GLN A 4 0.89 22.55 -26.15
C GLN A 4 1.98 21.53 -25.82
N ALA A 5 3.04 21.98 -25.14
CA ALA A 5 4.10 21.08 -24.70
C ALA A 5 3.47 19.97 -23.85
N ALA A 6 3.78 18.72 -24.17
CA ALA A 6 3.29 17.59 -23.39
C ALA A 6 3.67 17.80 -21.91
N PRO A 7 2.77 17.53 -20.97
CA PRO A 7 3.05 17.73 -19.55
C PRO A 7 4.27 16.90 -19.16
N ALA A 8 5.22 17.51 -18.44
CA ALA A 8 6.39 16.81 -17.94
C ALA A 8 5.96 15.82 -16.85
N ILE A 9 6.01 14.52 -17.16
CA ILE A 9 5.63 13.45 -16.23
C ILE A 9 6.85 13.09 -15.37
N TYR A 10 6.71 13.24 -14.05
CA TYR A 10 7.72 12.76 -13.13
C TYR A 10 7.72 11.22 -13.10
N HIS A 11 8.90 10.62 -13.27
CA HIS A 11 9.07 9.17 -13.23
C HIS A 11 10.43 8.80 -12.67
N GLU A 12 10.41 8.10 -11.54
CA GLU A 12 11.58 7.53 -10.90
C GLU A 12 11.72 6.05 -11.28
N GLN A 13 12.89 5.69 -11.82
CA GLN A 13 13.25 4.32 -12.13
C GLN A 13 13.84 3.60 -10.91
N GLN A 14 13.55 2.30 -10.83
CA GLN A 14 13.88 1.49 -9.68
C GLN A 14 15.38 1.41 -9.48
N ARG A 15 15.84 1.88 -8.32
CA ARG A 15 17.19 1.61 -7.82
C ARG A 15 17.09 0.59 -6.70
N ARG A 16 17.74 -0.57 -6.86
CA ARG A 16 17.70 -1.70 -5.89
C ARG A 16 16.28 -2.27 -5.74
N GLU A 17 15.84 -2.67 -4.54
CA GLU A 17 14.51 -3.26 -4.33
C GLU A 17 13.48 -2.26 -3.75
N LEU A 18 13.71 -0.96 -3.90
CA LEU A 18 12.91 0.15 -3.35
C LEU A 18 11.59 0.43 -4.12
N CYS A 19 10.90 -0.61 -4.60
CA CYS A 19 9.70 -0.42 -5.43
C CYS A 19 8.58 0.37 -4.74
N ALA A 20 8.37 0.19 -3.43
CA ALA A 20 7.35 0.93 -2.68
C ALA A 20 7.64 2.44 -2.62
N LEU A 21 8.91 2.81 -2.38
CA LEU A 21 9.35 4.21 -2.38
C LEU A 21 9.07 4.88 -3.72
N HIS A 22 9.50 4.24 -4.80
CA HIS A 22 9.32 4.79 -6.14
C HIS A 22 7.85 4.81 -6.56
N ALA A 23 7.05 3.82 -6.17
CA ALA A 23 5.60 3.84 -6.41
C ALA A 23 4.93 5.04 -5.73
N LEU A 24 5.30 5.34 -4.48
CA LEU A 24 4.83 6.53 -3.78
C LEU A 24 5.27 7.81 -4.51
N ASN A 25 6.57 8.03 -4.70
CA ASN A 25 7.07 9.24 -5.38
C ASN A 25 6.48 9.44 -6.78
N ASN A 26 6.29 8.35 -7.52
CA ASN A 26 5.66 8.38 -8.83
C ASN A 26 4.17 8.76 -8.74
N VAL A 27 3.40 8.24 -7.78
CA VAL A 27 1.99 8.64 -7.59
C VAL A 27 1.88 10.12 -7.20
N PHE A 28 2.77 10.61 -6.34
CA PHE A 28 2.82 12.02 -5.95
C PHE A 28 3.40 12.96 -7.01
N GLN A 29 3.98 12.41 -8.08
CA GLN A 29 4.69 13.16 -9.11
C GLN A 29 5.80 14.07 -8.54
N ASP A 30 6.45 13.62 -7.46
CA ASP A 30 7.46 14.37 -6.71
C ASP A 30 8.52 13.43 -6.12
N GLY A 31 9.78 13.62 -6.51
CA GLY A 31 10.93 12.83 -6.04
C GLY A 31 11.40 13.16 -4.63
N THR A 32 10.94 14.26 -4.08
CA THR A 32 11.19 14.66 -2.68
C THR A 32 10.04 14.24 -1.77
N ALA A 33 9.04 13.52 -2.32
CA ALA A 33 7.87 13.14 -1.56
C ALA A 33 8.22 12.18 -0.42
N PHE A 34 8.98 11.15 -0.73
CA PHE A 34 9.48 10.23 0.27
C PHE A 34 10.96 10.00 0.01
N SER A 35 11.69 9.85 1.11
CA SER A 35 13.07 9.39 1.09
C SER A 35 13.14 7.98 1.66
N ARG A 36 14.23 7.26 1.32
CA ARG A 36 14.52 5.95 1.94
C ARG A 36 14.57 6.05 3.46
N ASP A 37 15.18 7.12 3.98
CA ASP A 37 15.39 7.29 5.40
C ASP A 37 14.06 7.56 6.12
N THR A 38 13.16 8.34 5.50
CA THR A 38 11.78 8.55 5.98
C THR A 38 11.00 7.23 6.04
N LEU A 39 11.03 6.42 4.98
CA LEU A 39 10.33 5.11 4.98
C LEU A 39 10.94 4.13 5.97
N GLN A 40 12.25 4.17 6.18
CA GLN A 40 12.93 3.34 7.17
C GLN A 40 12.55 3.74 8.60
N GLU A 41 12.46 5.04 8.90
CA GLU A 41 11.99 5.52 10.19
C GLU A 41 10.53 5.09 10.44
N ILE A 42 9.67 5.25 9.44
CA ILE A 42 8.27 4.81 9.51
C ILE A 42 8.23 3.30 9.79
N SER A 43 8.95 2.48 9.03
CA SER A 43 9.01 1.04 9.21
C SER A 43 9.44 0.65 10.64
N GLN A 44 10.51 1.25 11.16
CA GLN A 44 10.97 1.00 12.53
C GLN A 44 9.97 1.45 13.59
N ARG A 45 9.24 2.55 13.35
CA ARG A 45 8.18 3.03 14.24
C ARG A 45 6.99 2.05 14.27
N TRP A 46 6.61 1.49 13.12
CA TRP A 46 5.59 0.44 13.04
C TRP A 46 6.01 -0.82 13.78
N GLU A 47 7.22 -1.32 13.53
CA GLU A 47 7.73 -2.50 14.23
C GLU A 47 7.72 -2.30 15.75
N ARG A 48 8.14 -1.14 16.25
CA ARG A 48 8.10 -0.82 17.70
C ARG A 48 6.67 -0.79 18.25
N ARG A 49 5.70 -0.28 17.51
CA ARG A 49 4.28 -0.25 17.93
C ARG A 49 3.64 -1.63 17.88
N SER A 50 4.02 -2.46 16.91
CA SER A 50 3.50 -3.80 16.72
C SER A 50 4.12 -4.85 17.65
N LEU A 51 5.34 -4.61 18.17
CA LEU A 51 6.09 -5.61 18.96
C LEU A 51 6.52 -5.14 20.37
N GLY A 52 6.22 -3.91 20.79
CA GLY A 52 6.72 -3.36 22.07
C GLY A 52 5.70 -3.33 23.23
N PRO A 53 6.07 -3.77 24.45
CA PRO A 53 5.37 -3.32 25.66
C PRO A 53 5.68 -1.84 25.92
N ARG A 54 4.73 -1.10 26.50
CA ARG A 54 4.92 0.32 26.85
C ARG A 54 6.01 0.44 27.94
N PRO A 55 6.98 1.36 27.83
CA PRO A 55 7.98 1.54 28.88
C PRO A 55 7.31 2.20 30.08
N GLY A 56 7.30 1.51 31.22
CA GLY A 56 6.78 2.01 32.50
C GLY A 56 5.69 1.16 33.17
N SER A 57 5.24 0.05 32.57
CA SER A 57 4.25 -0.84 33.19
C SER A 57 4.82 -2.22 33.47
N THR A 58 4.81 -2.66 34.72
CA THR A 58 5.02 -4.06 35.16
C THR A 58 3.90 -5.02 34.72
N HIS A 59 2.99 -4.57 33.84
CA HIS A 59 1.87 -5.37 33.35
C HIS A 59 2.30 -6.26 32.18
N ALA A 60 2.34 -7.56 32.44
CA ALA A 60 2.45 -8.59 31.41
C ALA A 60 1.20 -8.55 30.51
N ARG A 61 1.35 -8.06 29.28
CA ARG A 61 0.33 -8.23 28.23
C ARG A 61 0.47 -9.63 27.66
N VAL A 62 -0.47 -10.51 28.01
CA VAL A 62 -0.64 -11.79 27.32
C VAL A 62 -1.64 -11.55 26.18
N CYS A 63 -1.16 -11.56 24.94
CA CYS A 63 -2.06 -11.59 23.77
C CYS A 63 -2.51 -13.03 23.54
N ALA A 64 -3.75 -13.36 23.91
CA ALA A 64 -4.39 -14.59 23.48
C ALA A 64 -5.09 -14.36 22.13
N CYS A 65 -4.68 -15.10 21.10
CA CYS A 65 -5.36 -15.10 19.81
C CYS A 65 -6.49 -16.14 19.85
N VAL A 66 -7.75 -15.70 19.73
CA VAL A 66 -8.88 -16.62 19.52
C VAL A 66 -9.28 -16.52 18.05
N CYS A 67 -9.05 -17.61 17.30
CA CYS A 67 -9.44 -17.71 15.90
C CYS A 67 -10.89 -18.20 15.82
N VAL A 68 -11.81 -17.36 15.34
CA VAL A 68 -13.16 -17.82 14.99
C VAL A 68 -13.21 -18.00 13.48
N CYS A 69 -13.23 -19.26 13.05
CA CYS A 69 -13.35 -19.62 11.64
C CYS A 69 -14.82 -19.50 11.22
N VAL A 70 -15.16 -18.46 10.45
CA VAL A 70 -16.35 -18.52 9.59
C VAL A 70 -15.85 -18.77 8.17
N CYS A 71 -16.39 -19.82 7.57
CA CYS A 71 -15.86 -20.54 6.42
C CYS A 71 -15.43 -19.63 5.24
N VAL A 72 -14.24 -19.96 4.70
CA VAL A 72 -13.50 -19.41 3.55
C VAL A 72 -13.01 -17.94 3.61
N CYS A 73 -11.80 -17.82 4.18
CA CYS A 73 -10.69 -16.94 3.72
C CYS A 73 -10.55 -15.53 4.31
N VAL A 74 -11.08 -15.23 5.49
CA VAL A 74 -10.61 -14.06 6.25
C VAL A 74 -10.45 -14.41 7.73
N CYS A 75 -9.21 -14.38 8.22
CA CYS A 75 -8.93 -14.37 9.65
C CYS A 75 -9.06 -12.91 10.11
N VAL A 76 -10.10 -12.59 10.87
CA VAL A 76 -10.21 -11.30 11.55
C VAL A 76 -9.65 -11.50 12.95
N CYS A 77 -8.54 -10.84 13.27
CA CYS A 77 -8.02 -10.79 14.64
C CYS A 77 -8.75 -9.67 15.37
N VAL A 78 -9.52 -10.02 16.41
CA VAL A 78 -10.09 -9.05 17.34
C VAL A 78 -9.17 -8.96 18.55
N CYS A 79 -8.55 -7.80 18.77
CA CYS A 79 -7.82 -7.53 20.00
C CYS A 79 -8.81 -7.11 21.08
N VAL A 80 -9.08 -7.98 22.06
CA VAL A 80 -9.83 -7.60 23.27
C VAL A 80 -8.84 -7.04 24.28
N CYS A 81 -8.94 -5.75 24.61
CA CYS A 81 -8.25 -5.19 25.76
C CYS A 81 -9.14 -5.40 26.99
N VAL A 82 -8.76 -6.33 27.88
CA VAL A 82 -9.35 -6.42 29.21
C VAL A 82 -8.51 -5.56 30.14
N SER A 83 -9.04 -4.43 30.59
CA SER A 83 -8.48 -3.65 31.69
C SER A 83 -9.34 -3.97 32.91
N THR A 84 -8.77 -4.63 33.92
CA THR A 84 -9.43 -4.73 35.23
C THR A 84 -9.04 -3.49 36.04
N GLU A 85 -9.82 -2.42 35.93
CA GLU A 85 -9.89 -1.40 36.97
C GLU A 85 -11.26 -1.53 37.66
N ALA A 86 -11.31 -1.25 38.96
CA ALA A 86 -12.41 -1.61 39.83
C ALA A 86 -13.77 -0.95 39.52
N ASP A 87 -13.89 -0.08 38.52
CA ASP A 87 -15.17 0.50 38.10
C ASP A 87 -15.18 0.76 36.58
N GLY A 88 -15.79 -0.16 35.81
CA GLY A 88 -16.24 0.06 34.43
C GLY A 88 -15.34 -0.52 33.31
N LEU A 89 -15.93 -1.39 32.47
CA LEU A 89 -15.30 -1.95 31.27
C LEU A 89 -15.21 -0.89 30.16
N PHE A 90 -14.00 -0.60 29.66
CA PHE A 90 -13.79 0.23 28.46
C PHE A 90 -13.24 -0.62 27.30
N ILE A 91 -13.99 -0.74 26.21
CA ILE A 91 -13.60 -1.48 24.99
C ILE A 91 -13.15 -0.47 23.93
N SER A 92 -11.86 -0.47 23.54
CA SER A 92 -11.41 0.23 22.34
C SER A 92 -11.12 -0.77 21.21
N PHE A 93 -11.87 -0.69 20.11
CA PHE A 93 -11.62 -1.50 18.91
C PHE A 93 -10.45 -0.93 18.10
N LEU A 94 -9.38 -1.70 17.91
CA LEU A 94 -8.32 -1.41 16.94
C LEU A 94 -8.34 -2.50 15.86
N PHE A 95 -8.67 -2.12 14.62
CA PHE A 95 -8.72 -3.02 13.48
C PHE A 95 -7.30 -3.25 12.93
N SER A 96 -6.84 -4.50 12.85
CA SER A 96 -5.56 -4.86 12.22
C SER A 96 -5.80 -6.00 11.23
N ARG A 97 -5.76 -5.70 9.92
CA ARG A 97 -5.75 -6.72 8.86
C ARG A 97 -4.29 -7.06 8.54
N LEU A 98 -3.78 -8.14 9.13
CA LEU A 98 -2.45 -8.68 8.78
C LEU A 98 -2.55 -9.48 7.48
N SER A 99 -1.69 -9.17 6.51
CA SER A 99 -1.52 -9.98 5.30
C SER A 99 -0.82 -11.31 5.63
N PRO A 100 -1.32 -12.47 5.16
CA PRO A 100 -0.79 -13.78 5.51
C PRO A 100 0.38 -14.16 4.60
N SER A 101 1.56 -13.56 4.79
CA SER A 101 2.83 -14.13 4.29
C SER A 101 4.08 -13.42 4.82
N THR A 102 4.37 -13.52 6.12
CA THR A 102 5.70 -13.14 6.66
C THR A 102 6.13 -14.05 7.82
N MET A 103 6.23 -15.36 7.59
CA MET A 103 6.91 -16.28 8.51
C MET A 103 8.43 -16.22 8.32
N VAL A 104 9.04 -15.07 8.60
CA VAL A 104 10.45 -14.92 9.01
C VAL A 104 10.54 -13.67 9.89
N THR A 105 11.12 -13.82 11.08
CA THR A 105 11.22 -12.81 12.14
C THR A 105 11.81 -11.45 11.68
N PRO A 106 11.34 -10.31 12.24
CA PRO A 106 11.64 -8.97 11.73
C PRO A 106 13.09 -8.48 11.96
N HIS A 107 13.78 -8.96 13.01
CA HIS A 107 15.08 -8.38 13.40
C HIS A 107 16.25 -8.63 12.43
N LYS A 108 16.11 -9.48 11.40
CA LYS A 108 17.18 -9.71 10.41
C LYS A 108 16.99 -9.02 9.05
N LYS A 109 15.79 -8.53 8.69
CA LYS A 109 15.57 -7.87 7.39
C LYS A 109 15.81 -6.35 7.41
N SER A 110 15.58 -5.69 8.54
CA SER A 110 15.74 -4.23 8.67
C SER A 110 17.23 -3.79 8.62
N MET A 111 18.16 -4.66 9.03
CA MET A 111 19.61 -4.35 9.02
C MET A 111 20.25 -4.32 7.62
N LEU A 112 19.55 -4.78 6.56
CA LEU A 112 20.10 -4.84 5.21
C LEU A 112 19.68 -3.67 4.30
N GLY A 113 18.68 -2.87 4.68
CA GLY A 113 18.30 -1.67 3.89
C GLY A 113 17.88 -1.97 2.44
N ASN A 114 17.42 -3.19 2.15
CA ASN A 114 17.18 -3.65 0.78
C ASN A 114 15.97 -3.00 0.09
N GLY A 115 15.07 -2.36 0.84
CA GLY A 115 13.96 -1.59 0.27
C GLY A 115 12.65 -2.33 0.01
N ASN A 116 12.53 -3.57 0.49
CA ASN A 116 11.32 -4.37 0.37
C ASN A 116 10.30 -3.99 1.46
N TYR A 117 9.73 -2.79 1.37
CA TYR A 117 8.74 -2.29 2.31
C TYR A 117 7.39 -2.99 2.12
N ASP A 118 6.77 -3.38 3.24
CA ASP A 118 5.43 -3.95 3.24
C ASP A 118 4.34 -2.86 3.15
N VAL A 119 3.10 -3.29 2.96
CA VAL A 119 1.96 -2.38 2.76
C VAL A 119 1.68 -1.45 3.93
N ASN A 120 2.00 -1.85 5.17
CA ASN A 120 1.78 -0.98 6.35
C ASN A 120 2.69 0.24 6.32
N VAL A 121 3.92 0.08 5.80
CA VAL A 121 4.84 1.22 5.60
C VAL A 121 4.26 2.19 4.57
N ILE A 122 3.65 1.68 3.50
CA ILE A 122 3.00 2.50 2.47
C ILE A 122 1.82 3.27 3.07
N MET A 123 0.89 2.58 3.76
CA MET A 123 -0.27 3.21 4.39
C MET A 123 0.14 4.33 5.35
N ALA A 124 1.13 4.05 6.18
CA ALA A 124 1.63 5.04 7.12
C ALA A 124 2.34 6.22 6.48
N ALA A 125 3.10 5.98 5.41
CA ALA A 125 3.75 7.03 4.66
C ALA A 125 2.70 8.00 4.08
N LEU A 126 1.61 7.48 3.54
CA LEU A 126 0.49 8.30 3.07
C LEU A 126 -0.12 9.14 4.20
N GLN A 127 -0.32 8.55 5.38
CA GLN A 127 -0.87 9.25 6.55
C GLN A 127 0.04 10.39 7.04
N THR A 128 1.36 10.29 6.88
CA THR A 128 2.26 11.42 7.22
C THR A 128 2.04 12.66 6.34
N ARG A 129 1.25 12.54 5.27
CA ARG A 129 1.01 13.58 4.28
C ARG A 129 -0.47 13.95 4.09
N GLY A 130 -1.37 13.49 4.96
CA GLY A 130 -2.80 13.79 4.83
C GLY A 130 -3.53 12.93 3.78
N PHE A 131 -2.99 11.74 3.48
CA PHE A 131 -3.59 10.79 2.53
C PHE A 131 -3.86 9.46 3.20
N GLU A 132 -4.87 8.77 2.70
CA GLU A 132 -5.24 7.42 3.10
C GLU A 132 -5.10 6.44 1.92
N ALA A 133 -4.80 5.19 2.26
CA ALA A 133 -4.78 4.07 1.31
C ALA A 133 -6.03 3.21 1.49
N VAL A 134 -6.97 3.33 0.55
CA VAL A 134 -8.20 2.53 0.53
C VAL A 134 -7.94 1.22 -0.16
N TRP A 135 -8.16 0.12 0.55
CA TRP A 135 -8.02 -1.21 -0.03
C TRP A 135 -9.21 -1.55 -0.93
N TRP A 136 -8.96 -1.76 -2.21
CA TRP A 136 -10.03 -2.10 -3.15
C TRP A 136 -10.52 -3.54 -2.99
N ASP A 137 -11.83 -3.73 -2.84
CA ASP A 137 -12.45 -5.05 -2.86
C ASP A 137 -12.60 -5.54 -4.31
N LYS A 138 -11.83 -6.56 -4.69
CA LYS A 138 -11.85 -7.14 -6.04
C LYS A 138 -13.21 -7.69 -6.47
N ARG A 139 -14.13 -7.92 -5.52
CA ARG A 139 -15.48 -8.40 -5.80
C ARG A 139 -16.38 -7.29 -6.35
N ARG A 140 -15.98 -6.02 -6.20
CA ARG A 140 -16.69 -4.85 -6.73
C ARG A 140 -16.17 -4.48 -8.12
N ASP A 141 -17.04 -3.95 -8.97
CA ASP A 141 -16.63 -3.44 -10.28
C ASP A 141 -15.90 -2.10 -10.12
N VAL A 142 -14.74 -1.95 -10.77
CA VAL A 142 -13.95 -0.71 -10.74
C VAL A 142 -14.68 0.49 -11.33
N GLY A 143 -15.82 0.29 -12.00
CA GLY A 143 -16.70 1.35 -12.47
C GLY A 143 -17.32 2.18 -11.36
N CYS A 144 -17.45 1.64 -10.13
CA CYS A 144 -17.93 2.42 -8.99
C CYS A 144 -16.84 3.26 -8.29
N ILE A 145 -15.62 3.32 -8.83
CA ILE A 145 -14.58 4.24 -8.35
C ILE A 145 -14.85 5.62 -8.93
N GLN A 146 -14.99 6.62 -8.05
CA GLN A 146 -15.03 8.03 -8.42
C GLN A 146 -13.61 8.53 -8.68
N LEU A 147 -13.14 8.35 -9.93
CA LEU A 147 -11.76 8.61 -10.34
C LEU A 147 -11.29 10.05 -10.06
N SER A 148 -12.20 11.04 -10.11
CA SER A 148 -11.86 12.45 -9.82
C SER A 148 -11.41 12.69 -8.38
N ASN A 149 -11.80 11.82 -7.46
CA ASN A 149 -11.49 11.94 -6.03
C ASN A 149 -10.28 11.06 -5.65
N VAL A 150 -9.70 10.34 -6.62
CA VAL A 150 -8.55 9.46 -6.42
C VAL A 150 -7.29 10.13 -6.94
N THR A 151 -6.38 10.44 -6.03
CA THR A 151 -5.05 10.99 -6.31
C THR A 151 -4.25 10.01 -7.17
N GLY A 152 -4.28 8.72 -6.87
CA GLY A 152 -3.64 7.73 -7.72
C GLY A 152 -3.86 6.32 -7.22
N PHE A 153 -3.27 5.37 -7.91
CA PHE A 153 -3.44 3.95 -7.62
C PHE A 153 -2.07 3.33 -7.33
N ILE A 154 -2.01 2.48 -6.31
CA ILE A 154 -0.85 1.65 -6.03
C ILE A 154 -1.29 0.19 -6.21
N LEU A 155 -0.62 -0.53 -7.09
CA LEU A 155 -0.87 -1.96 -7.30
C LEU A 155 0.27 -2.79 -6.74
N ASN A 156 -0.08 -3.89 -6.08
CA ASN A 156 0.85 -4.96 -5.74
C ASN A 156 0.74 -6.03 -6.82
N VAL A 157 1.72 -6.17 -7.71
CA VAL A 157 1.66 -7.12 -8.82
C VAL A 157 2.76 -8.19 -8.73
N PRO A 158 2.48 -9.45 -9.07
CA PRO A 158 3.51 -10.48 -9.13
C PRO A 158 4.49 -10.16 -10.27
N SER A 159 5.78 -10.18 -9.96
CA SER A 159 6.84 -9.84 -10.90
C SER A 159 7.96 -10.88 -10.90
N ASN A 160 8.45 -11.24 -12.08
CA ASN A 160 9.53 -12.21 -12.21
C ASN A 160 10.86 -11.62 -11.72
N MET A 161 11.61 -12.41 -10.95
CA MET A 161 13.00 -12.10 -10.62
C MET A 161 13.88 -12.22 -11.88
N ARG A 162 14.67 -11.19 -12.17
CA ARG A 162 15.72 -11.26 -13.20
C ARG A 162 17.06 -11.46 -12.49
N TRP A 163 17.75 -12.57 -12.79
CA TRP A 163 19.13 -12.78 -12.37
C TRP A 163 20.00 -12.86 -13.62
N GLY A 164 20.60 -11.73 -13.99
CA GLY A 164 21.31 -11.57 -15.26
C GLY A 164 20.39 -11.89 -16.47
N PRO A 165 20.83 -12.72 -17.43
CA PRO A 165 20.01 -13.09 -18.60
C PRO A 165 18.89 -14.09 -18.27
N PHE A 166 18.89 -14.71 -17.08
CA PHE A 166 17.94 -15.76 -16.72
C PHE A 166 16.71 -15.19 -15.98
N ARG A 167 15.52 -15.60 -16.42
CA ARG A 167 14.25 -15.35 -15.73
C ARG A 167 13.97 -16.54 -14.81
N LEU A 168 14.16 -16.34 -13.50
CA LEU A 168 13.82 -17.36 -12.51
C LEU A 168 12.29 -17.45 -12.36
N PRO A 169 11.72 -18.66 -12.20
CA PRO A 169 10.28 -18.85 -12.01
C PRO A 169 9.78 -18.40 -10.61
N LEU A 170 10.64 -17.75 -9.81
CA LEU A 170 10.27 -17.17 -8.52
C LEU A 170 9.59 -15.82 -8.74
N LYS A 171 8.30 -15.75 -8.41
CA LYS A 171 7.52 -14.51 -8.42
C LYS A 171 7.71 -13.76 -7.12
N ARG A 172 8.15 -12.50 -7.20
CA ARG A 172 8.19 -11.58 -6.07
C ARG A 172 7.09 -10.53 -6.22
N GLN A 173 6.60 -10.02 -5.11
CA GLN A 173 5.69 -8.90 -5.13
C GLN A 173 6.41 -7.61 -5.55
N HIS A 174 5.70 -6.73 -6.25
CA HIS A 174 6.24 -5.52 -6.81
C HIS A 174 5.18 -4.43 -6.82
N TRP A 175 5.51 -3.31 -6.17
CA TRP A 175 4.64 -2.15 -6.08
C TRP A 175 4.80 -1.28 -7.33
N ILE A 176 3.68 -0.95 -7.98
CA ILE A 176 3.63 -0.03 -9.11
C ILE A 176 2.64 1.11 -8.83
N GLY A 177 2.97 2.31 -9.31
CA GLY A 177 2.07 3.46 -9.27
C GLY A 177 1.36 3.65 -10.59
N VAL A 178 0.11 4.10 -10.55
CA VAL A 178 -0.65 4.60 -11.71
C VAL A 178 -1.22 5.95 -11.34
N ARG A 179 -1.02 6.95 -12.20
CA ARG A 179 -1.41 8.34 -11.91
C ARG A 179 -1.95 9.03 -13.16
N GLU A 180 -2.95 9.88 -12.96
CA GLU A 180 -3.42 10.81 -13.98
C GLU A 180 -2.48 12.03 -14.08
N VAL A 181 -2.04 12.35 -15.29
CA VAL A 181 -1.27 13.55 -15.61
C VAL A 181 -1.81 14.13 -16.92
N GLY A 182 -2.37 15.34 -16.87
CA GLY A 182 -2.91 16.01 -18.05
C GLY A 182 -4.07 15.26 -18.72
N GLY A 183 -5.00 14.68 -17.95
CA GLY A 183 -6.19 14.00 -18.46
C GLY A 183 -5.98 12.55 -18.91
N LEU A 184 -4.74 12.04 -18.83
CA LEU A 184 -4.40 10.66 -19.20
C LEU A 184 -3.73 9.95 -18.02
N TYR A 185 -4.04 8.67 -17.87
CA TYR A 185 -3.41 7.79 -16.89
C TYR A 185 -2.15 7.15 -17.45
N TYR A 186 -1.13 7.05 -16.60
CA TYR A 186 0.15 6.45 -16.92
C TYR A 186 0.48 5.37 -15.91
N ASN A 187 0.99 4.24 -16.42
CA ASN A 187 1.67 3.25 -15.63
C ASN A 187 3.09 3.76 -15.35
N LEU A 188 3.36 3.97 -14.07
CA LEU A 188 4.61 4.50 -13.55
C LEU A 188 5.38 3.40 -12.80
N ASP A 189 5.28 2.16 -13.28
CA ASP A 189 6.15 1.08 -12.83
C ASP A 189 7.62 1.53 -12.94
N SER A 190 8.31 1.50 -11.82
CA SER A 190 9.71 1.90 -11.70
C SER A 190 10.66 0.98 -12.48
N LYS A 191 10.22 -0.20 -12.93
CA LYS A 191 10.98 -1.08 -13.84
C LYS A 191 10.92 -0.64 -15.30
N LEU A 192 10.01 0.25 -15.67
CA LEU A 192 9.93 0.79 -17.03
C LEU A 192 11.05 1.83 -17.23
N ARG A 193 11.48 2.00 -18.47
CA ARG A 193 12.46 3.06 -18.82
C ARG A 193 11.81 4.45 -18.89
N SER A 194 10.49 4.51 -19.03
CA SER A 194 9.69 5.72 -19.15
C SER A 194 8.24 5.41 -18.76
N PRO A 195 7.42 6.43 -18.40
CA PRO A 195 5.98 6.27 -18.21
C PRO A 195 5.33 5.58 -19.41
N GLN A 196 4.52 4.56 -19.14
CA GLN A 196 3.75 3.89 -20.18
C GLN A 196 2.30 4.41 -20.15
N PRO A 197 1.78 5.00 -21.23
CA PRO A 197 0.40 5.46 -21.25
C PRO A 197 -0.55 4.28 -21.06
N VAL A 198 -1.48 4.43 -20.12
CA VAL A 198 -2.66 3.58 -19.98
C VAL A 198 -3.80 4.16 -20.80
N GLY A 199 -3.96 5.49 -20.78
CA GLY A 199 -4.92 6.23 -21.60
C GLY A 199 -5.99 6.95 -20.77
N THR A 200 -7.19 7.04 -21.31
CA THR A 200 -8.37 7.66 -20.72
C THR A 200 -8.90 6.91 -19.48
N ALA A 201 -9.87 7.50 -18.79
CA ALA A 201 -10.57 6.87 -17.65
C ALA A 201 -11.13 5.47 -17.96
N ASP A 202 -11.68 5.27 -19.16
CA ASP A 202 -12.23 3.96 -19.55
C ASP A 202 -11.14 2.93 -19.84
N GLU A 203 -10.01 3.36 -20.39
CA GLU A 203 -8.84 2.52 -20.61
C GLU A 203 -8.18 2.15 -19.28
N LEU A 204 -8.13 3.08 -18.32
CA LEU A 204 -7.72 2.78 -16.95
C LEU A 204 -8.62 1.70 -16.33
N ARG A 205 -9.94 1.83 -16.42
CA ARG A 205 -10.86 0.82 -15.87
C ARG A 205 -10.62 -0.55 -16.50
N LYS A 206 -10.39 -0.62 -17.82
CA LYS A 206 -10.02 -1.87 -18.50
C LYS A 206 -8.70 -2.43 -17.97
N PHE A 207 -7.68 -1.58 -17.82
CA PHE A 207 -6.38 -1.95 -17.26
C PHE A 207 -6.51 -2.50 -15.83
N LEU A 208 -7.23 -1.82 -14.94
CA LEU A 208 -7.44 -2.27 -13.55
C LEU A 208 -8.19 -3.61 -13.51
N ARG A 209 -9.26 -3.79 -14.30
CA ARG A 209 -9.96 -5.09 -14.40
C ARG A 209 -9.01 -6.20 -14.84
N GLN A 210 -8.13 -5.94 -15.80
CA GLN A 210 -7.16 -6.92 -16.27
C GLN A 210 -6.16 -7.30 -15.17
N GLN A 211 -5.63 -6.34 -14.43
CA GLN A 211 -4.69 -6.61 -13.32
C GLN A 211 -5.36 -7.39 -12.19
N LEU A 212 -6.59 -7.01 -11.81
CA LEU A 212 -7.33 -7.61 -10.71
C LEU A 212 -7.82 -9.05 -10.98
N ARG A 213 -7.86 -9.51 -12.24
CA ARG A 213 -8.09 -10.93 -12.59
C ARG A 213 -6.99 -11.85 -12.03
N GLY A 214 -5.79 -11.32 -11.76
CA GLY A 214 -4.71 -12.06 -11.13
C GLY A 214 -5.00 -12.40 -9.67
N LYS A 215 -4.84 -13.67 -9.29
CA LYS A 215 -5.05 -14.14 -7.90
C LYS A 215 -4.25 -13.31 -6.88
N ASN A 216 -3.04 -12.88 -7.24
CA ASN A 216 -2.08 -12.25 -6.33
C ASN A 216 -1.86 -10.74 -6.63
N CYS A 217 -2.79 -10.08 -7.31
CA CYS A 217 -2.74 -8.62 -7.49
C CYS A 217 -3.44 -7.93 -6.32
N GLU A 218 -2.96 -6.82 -5.78
CA GLU A 218 -3.74 -5.98 -4.84
C GLU A 218 -3.83 -4.57 -5.39
N LEU A 219 -4.89 -3.83 -5.05
CA LEU A 219 -5.11 -2.46 -5.51
C LEU A 219 -5.43 -1.58 -4.30
N LEU A 220 -4.68 -0.50 -4.17
CA LEU A 220 -4.90 0.57 -3.21
C LEU A 220 -5.27 1.84 -3.97
N LEU A 221 -6.30 2.54 -3.50
CA LEU A 221 -6.61 3.90 -3.94
C LEU A 221 -5.93 4.86 -2.97
N VAL A 222 -5.15 5.80 -3.51
CA VAL A 222 -4.58 6.91 -2.73
C VAL A 222 -5.55 8.06 -2.81
N VAL A 223 -6.11 8.45 -1.67
CA VAL A 223 -7.14 9.50 -1.54
C VAL A 223 -6.77 10.44 -0.40
N SER A 224 -7.29 11.68 -0.40
CA SER A 224 -7.08 12.56 0.77
C SER A 224 -7.86 12.04 1.98
N GLU A 225 -7.44 12.44 3.18
CA GLU A 225 -8.16 12.12 4.42
C GLU A 225 -9.64 12.52 4.36
N GLU A 226 -9.97 13.66 3.76
CA GLU A 226 -11.36 14.12 3.64
C GLU A 226 -12.19 13.22 2.72
N VAL A 227 -11.61 12.79 1.59
CA VAL A 227 -12.26 11.88 0.64
C VAL A 227 -12.54 10.53 1.29
N GLU A 228 -11.60 10.02 2.10
CA GLU A 228 -11.82 8.78 2.84
C GLU A 228 -12.88 8.95 3.93
N ALA A 229 -12.82 10.03 4.71
CA ALA A 229 -13.80 10.30 5.75
C ALA A 229 -15.24 10.38 5.21
N GLN A 230 -15.41 10.93 4.00
CA GLN A 230 -16.69 11.03 3.31
C GLN A 230 -17.03 9.80 2.48
N GLN A 231 -16.10 8.86 2.32
CA GLN A 231 -16.20 7.74 1.37
C GLN A 231 -16.56 8.20 -0.05
N SER A 232 -16.12 9.40 -0.46
CA SER A 232 -16.50 9.99 -1.75
C SER A 232 -15.67 9.46 -2.93
N TRP A 233 -14.73 8.54 -2.68
CA TRP A 233 -13.99 7.80 -3.69
C TRP A 233 -14.81 6.69 -4.37
N ARG A 234 -16.01 6.38 -3.86
CA ARG A 234 -16.95 5.41 -4.43
C ARG A 234 -18.28 6.07 -4.78
N THR A 235 -18.98 5.48 -5.74
CA THR A 235 -20.26 5.97 -6.28
C THR A 235 -21.44 5.03 -6.02
N ASP A 236 -21.30 4.09 -5.09
CA ASP A 236 -22.36 3.14 -4.69
C ASP A 236 -23.40 3.74 -3.73
#